data_AF-A0A7S0W744-F1
#
_entry.id   AF-A0A7S0W744-F1
#
_cell.length_a   1.000
_cell.length_b   1.000
_cell.length_c   1.000
_cell.angle_alpha   90.00
_cell.angle_beta   90.00
_cell.angle_gamma   90.00
#
_symmetry.space_group_name_H-M   'P 1'
#
loop_
_entity.id
_entity.type
_entity.pdbx_description
1 polymer ?
#
loop_
_entity_poly.entity_id
_entity_poly.type
_entity_poly.pdbx_seq_one_letter_code
_entity_poly.pdbx_strand_id
1 'polypeptide(L)'
;GGGDSDITISFRPKMPLMAAETVQLVLAEFESPADFTEPSVQSIPPGAFARASWSEVLKQLTLTLGSDIGADQQVTVLLPATAGLRRCAPAPAAQQQQQPSEEAPPAPAP
;
A
#
# COMPACT_ATOMS: atom_id res chain seq x y z
N GLY A 1 3.73 -18.48 3.59
CA GLY A 1 3.32 -18.29 2.20
C GLY A 1 2.30 -17.18 2.16
N GLY A 2 2.62 -16.05 1.54
CA GLY A 2 1.64 -14.97 1.31
C GLY A 2 0.77 -15.36 0.12
N GLY A 3 -0.54 -15.52 0.34
CA GLY A 3 -1.48 -15.69 -0.76
C GLY A 3 -1.69 -14.39 -1.52
N ASP A 4 -2.17 -14.49 -2.76
CA ASP A 4 -2.69 -13.34 -3.49
C ASP A 4 -3.73 -12.63 -2.61
N SER A 5 -3.59 -11.32 -2.43
CA SER A 5 -4.46 -10.54 -1.55
C SER A 5 -4.93 -9.29 -2.28
N ASP A 6 -6.19 -8.94 -2.09
CA ASP A 6 -6.71 -7.68 -2.57
C ASP A 6 -6.02 -6.52 -1.85
N ILE A 7 -5.65 -5.47 -2.60
CA ILE A 7 -5.07 -4.25 -2.05
C ILE A 7 -6.11 -3.14 -2.17
N THR A 8 -6.53 -2.62 -1.02
CA THR A 8 -7.44 -1.46 -0.95
C THR A 8 -6.67 -0.23 -0.48
N ILE A 9 -6.73 0.84 -1.27
CA ILE A 9 -6.07 2.12 -0.98
C ILE A 9 -7.15 3.19 -0.88
N SER A 10 -7.20 3.90 0.24
CA SER A 10 -8.15 4.99 0.46
C SER A 10 -7.43 6.27 0.86
N PHE A 11 -7.75 7.37 0.18
CA PHE A 11 -7.14 8.67 0.47
C PHE A 11 -8.09 9.83 0.11
N ARG A 12 -7.72 11.04 0.56
CA ARG A 12 -8.37 12.32 0.21
C ARG A 12 -7.30 13.31 -0.23
N PRO A 13 -7.27 13.74 -1.50
CA PRO A 13 -6.25 14.67 -1.96
C PRO A 13 -6.53 16.07 -1.39
N LYS A 14 -5.49 16.83 -1.04
CA LYS A 14 -5.64 18.21 -0.53
C LYS A 14 -5.69 19.28 -1.62
N MET A 15 -5.46 18.88 -2.86
CA MET A 15 -5.61 19.69 -4.06
C MET A 15 -6.36 18.88 -5.11
N PRO A 16 -7.00 19.53 -6.10
CA PRO A 16 -7.58 18.81 -7.23
C PRO A 16 -6.52 18.00 -7.96
N LEU A 17 -6.89 16.80 -8.40
CA LEU A 17 -6.08 15.97 -9.28
C LEU A 17 -6.79 15.85 -10.64
N MET A 18 -6.04 15.96 -11.72
CA MET A 18 -6.56 15.95 -13.08
C MET A 18 -6.49 14.57 -13.71
N ALA A 19 -7.36 14.27 -14.66
CA ALA A 19 -7.27 13.07 -15.48
C ALA A 19 -5.86 12.92 -16.09
N ALA A 20 -5.40 11.67 -16.22
CA ALA A 20 -4.05 11.28 -16.65
C ALA A 20 -2.90 11.62 -15.68
N GLU A 21 -3.12 12.30 -14.56
CA GLU A 21 -2.12 12.36 -13.49
C GLU A 21 -1.89 10.99 -12.85
N THR A 22 -0.81 10.86 -12.08
CA THR A 22 -0.43 9.61 -11.43
C THR A 22 -0.23 9.77 -9.94
N VAL A 23 -0.74 8.79 -9.17
CA VAL A 23 -0.40 8.59 -7.77
C VAL A 23 0.57 7.41 -7.67
N GLN A 24 1.70 7.61 -7.01
CA GLN A 24 2.72 6.57 -6.83
C GLN A 24 2.79 6.17 -5.36
N LEU A 25 2.75 4.86 -5.09
CA LEU A 25 2.92 4.28 -3.77
C LEU A 25 4.13 3.35 -3.78
N VAL A 26 5.06 3.55 -2.84
CA VAL A 26 6.15 2.59 -2.60
C VAL A 26 5.66 1.56 -1.60
N LEU A 27 5.62 0.30 -2.02
CA LEU A 27 5.13 -0.84 -1.23
C LEU A 27 6.28 -1.84 -1.02
N ALA A 28 7.22 -1.50 -0.15
CA ALA A 28 8.48 -2.24 0.03
C ALA A 28 8.30 -3.72 0.42
N GLU A 29 7.20 -4.06 1.10
CA GLU A 29 6.88 -5.42 1.54
C GLU A 29 5.99 -6.19 0.54
N PHE A 30 5.86 -5.69 -0.68
CA PHE A 30 5.11 -6.35 -1.74
C PHE A 30 6.04 -6.82 -2.86
N GLU A 31 5.66 -7.92 -3.50
CA GLU A 31 6.38 -8.54 -4.60
C GLU A 31 5.41 -9.04 -5.67
N SER A 32 5.91 -9.07 -6.90
CA SER A 32 5.29 -9.69 -8.06
C SER A 32 6.36 -10.48 -8.82
N PRO A 33 6.03 -11.60 -9.48
CA PRO A 33 6.99 -12.34 -10.31
C PRO A 33 7.60 -11.50 -11.44
N ALA A 34 6.91 -10.45 -11.87
CA ALA A 34 7.36 -9.50 -12.88
C ALA A 34 6.63 -8.15 -12.73
N ASP A 35 7.14 -7.13 -13.42
CA ASP A 35 6.42 -5.88 -13.67
C ASP A 35 5.09 -6.18 -14.39
N PHE A 36 4.08 -5.35 -14.13
CA PHE A 36 2.82 -5.42 -14.87
C PHE A 36 2.29 -4.04 -15.23
N THR A 37 1.50 -4.00 -16.29
CA THR A 37 0.81 -2.81 -16.78
C THR A 37 -0.66 -3.11 -17.00
N GLU A 38 -1.53 -2.19 -16.59
CA GLU A 38 -2.98 -2.22 -16.82
C GLU A 38 -3.72 -3.45 -16.24
N PRO A 39 -3.48 -3.84 -14.96
CA PRO A 39 -4.38 -4.79 -14.33
C PRO A 39 -5.76 -4.14 -14.16
N SER A 40 -6.80 -4.97 -14.05
CA SER A 40 -8.15 -4.49 -13.74
C SER A 40 -8.12 -3.76 -12.39
N VAL A 41 -8.50 -2.49 -12.38
CA VAL A 41 -8.62 -1.67 -11.17
C VAL A 41 -10.07 -1.24 -10.99
N GLN A 42 -10.55 -1.24 -9.76
CA GLN A 42 -11.86 -0.69 -9.42
C GLN A 42 -11.67 0.52 -8.53
N SER A 43 -12.56 1.51 -8.63
CA SER A 43 -12.49 2.72 -7.81
C SER A 43 -13.86 3.21 -7.37
N ILE A 44 -13.86 3.95 -6.26
CA ILE A 44 -15.00 4.72 -5.76
C ILE A 44 -14.51 6.18 -5.61
N PRO A 45 -15.06 7.15 -6.36
CA PRO A 45 -16.11 6.97 -7.37
C PRO A 45 -15.65 6.13 -8.58
N PRO A 46 -16.59 5.47 -9.29
CA PRO A 46 -16.26 4.70 -10.49
C PRO A 46 -15.56 5.56 -11.55
N GLY A 47 -14.48 5.05 -12.13
CA GLY A 47 -13.72 5.74 -13.17
C GLY A 47 -12.67 6.73 -12.66
N ALA A 48 -12.57 6.97 -11.34
CA ALA A 48 -11.52 7.81 -10.75
C ALA A 48 -10.11 7.35 -11.14
N PHE A 49 -9.89 6.03 -11.23
CA PHE A 49 -8.66 5.45 -11.73
C PHE A 49 -8.93 4.57 -12.96
N ALA A 50 -8.13 4.78 -14.00
CA ALA A 50 -8.25 4.04 -15.26
C ALA A 50 -7.23 2.92 -15.39
N ARG A 51 -6.02 3.12 -14.85
CA ARG A 51 -4.89 2.19 -15.00
C ARG A 51 -4.11 2.05 -13.71
N ALA A 52 -3.45 0.91 -13.57
CA ALA A 52 -2.41 0.70 -12.60
C ALA A 52 -1.18 0.08 -13.27
N SER A 53 -0.01 0.23 -12.68
CA SER A 53 1.19 -0.52 -13.06
C SER A 53 2.07 -0.74 -11.84
N TRP A 54 2.81 -1.84 -11.85
CA TRP A 54 3.77 -2.18 -10.80
C TRP A 54 5.16 -2.29 -11.39
N SER A 55 6.13 -1.70 -10.69
CA SER A 55 7.55 -1.94 -10.90
C SER A 55 8.10 -2.73 -9.71
N GLU A 56 8.55 -3.95 -9.99
CA GLU A 56 9.17 -4.85 -9.01
C GLU A 56 10.53 -4.32 -8.55
N VAL A 57 11.28 -3.72 -9.47
CA VAL A 57 12.59 -3.12 -9.17
C VAL A 57 12.44 -1.92 -8.22
N LEU A 58 11.46 -1.06 -8.47
CA LEU A 58 11.24 0.14 -7.65
C LEU A 58 10.33 -0.12 -6.44
N LYS A 59 9.74 -1.32 -6.36
CA LYS A 59 8.68 -1.65 -5.39
C LYS A 59 7.57 -0.60 -5.39
N GLN A 60 7.15 -0.17 -6.59
CA GLN A 60 6.28 0.98 -6.77
C GLN A 60 5.02 0.63 -7.55
N LEU A 61 3.86 0.92 -6.96
CA LEU A 61 2.55 0.90 -7.61
C LEU A 61 2.25 2.30 -8.13
N THR A 62 2.07 2.43 -9.44
CA THR A 62 1.61 3.66 -10.09
C THR A 62 0.14 3.52 -10.46
N LEU A 63 -0.70 4.45 -10.02
CA LEU A 63 -2.12 4.52 -10.33
C LEU A 63 -2.38 5.75 -11.20
N THR A 64 -2.94 5.57 -12.39
CA THR A 64 -3.25 6.66 -13.32
C THR A 64 -4.73 7.05 -13.22
N LEU A 65 -4.99 8.33 -13.04
CA LEU A 65 -6.34 8.87 -12.92
C LEU A 65 -7.10 8.75 -14.25
N GLY A 66 -8.35 8.31 -14.15
CA GLY A 66 -9.28 8.22 -15.29
C GLY A 66 -10.23 9.41 -15.41
N SER A 67 -10.42 10.14 -14.32
CA SER A 67 -11.24 11.35 -14.26
C SER A 67 -10.64 12.34 -13.27
N ASP A 68 -11.08 13.59 -13.34
CA ASP A 68 -10.73 14.60 -12.34
C ASP A 68 -11.25 14.20 -10.96
N ILE A 69 -10.47 14.49 -9.93
CA ILE A 69 -10.79 14.25 -8.52
C ILE A 69 -10.67 15.57 -7.79
N GLY A 70 -11.75 16.01 -7.16
CA GLY A 70 -11.79 17.24 -6.40
C GLY A 70 -10.94 17.18 -5.13
N ALA A 71 -10.52 18.35 -4.63
CA ALA A 71 -9.92 18.45 -3.31
C ALA A 71 -10.89 17.90 -2.23
N ASP A 72 -10.32 17.24 -1.23
CA ASP A 72 -10.99 16.58 -0.09
C ASP A 72 -12.00 15.47 -0.46
N GLN A 73 -12.13 15.13 -1.74
CA GLN A 73 -12.96 14.02 -2.22
C GLN A 73 -12.39 12.69 -1.73
N GLN A 74 -13.23 11.87 -1.10
CA GLN A 74 -12.84 10.51 -0.72
C GLN A 74 -12.70 9.66 -1.97
N VAL A 75 -11.53 9.03 -2.11
CA VAL A 75 -11.28 8.05 -3.15
C VAL A 75 -10.89 6.73 -2.51
N THR A 76 -11.38 5.63 -3.07
CA THR A 76 -10.95 4.28 -2.74
C THR A 76 -10.62 3.54 -4.02
N VAL A 77 -9.50 2.83 -4.03
CA VAL A 77 -9.01 2.02 -5.15
C VAL A 77 -8.87 0.59 -4.67
N LEU A 78 -9.40 -0.35 -5.44
CA LEU A 78 -9.25 -1.78 -5.23
C LEU A 78 -8.43 -2.36 -6.37
N LEU A 79 -7.25 -2.86 -6.03
CA LEU A 79 -6.43 -3.69 -6.90
C LEU A 79 -6.67 -5.16 -6.52
N PRO A 80 -7.33 -5.95 -7.38
CA PRO A 80 -7.64 -7.34 -7.08
C PRO A 80 -6.39 -8.20 -6.89
N ALA A 81 -6.51 -9.24 -6.08
CA ALA A 81 -5.50 -10.28 -5.88
C ALA A 81 -5.00 -10.89 -7.21
N THR A 82 -5.86 -10.94 -8.24
CA THR A 82 -5.51 -11.43 -9.59
C THR A 82 -4.49 -10.57 -10.32
N ALA A 83 -4.16 -9.37 -9.83
CA ALA A 83 -3.04 -8.57 -10.33
C ALA A 83 -1.67 -9.19 -10.02
N GLY A 84 -1.61 -10.18 -9.12
CA GLY A 84 -0.38 -10.91 -8.81
C GLY A 84 0.54 -10.24 -7.79
N LEU A 85 0.08 -9.17 -7.14
CA LEU A 85 0.81 -8.52 -6.05
C LEU A 85 0.61 -9.30 -4.75
N ARG A 86 1.71 -9.70 -4.12
CA ARG A 86 1.70 -10.49 -2.88
C ARG A 86 2.51 -9.79 -1.81
N ARG A 87 2.08 -9.92 -0.56
CA ARG A 87 2.90 -9.47 0.57
C ARG A 87 4.03 -10.46 0.78
N CYS A 88 5.27 -10.02 0.60
CA CYS A 88 6.43 -10.75 1.09
C CYS A 88 6.43 -10.64 2.62
N ALA A 89 6.62 -11.74 3.35
CA ALA A 89 6.79 -11.62 4.79
C ALA A 89 8.03 -10.75 5.04
N PRO A 90 7.98 -9.74 5.95
CA PRO A 90 9.20 -9.06 6.32
C PRO A 90 10.18 -10.13 6.78
N ALA A 91 11.44 -10.03 6.32
CA ALA A 91 12.52 -10.80 6.92
C ALA A 91 12.38 -10.64 8.44
N PRO A 92 12.48 -11.72 9.25
CA PRO A 92 12.32 -11.61 10.69
C PRO A 92 13.21 -10.45 11.11
N ALA A 93 12.59 -9.39 11.65
CA ALA A 93 13.32 -8.26 12.18
C ALA A 93 14.39 -8.89 13.06
N ALA A 94 15.67 -8.69 12.72
CA ALA A 94 16.77 -9.03 13.60
C ALA A 94 16.33 -8.48 14.96
N GLN A 95 16.04 -9.39 15.89
CA GLN A 95 15.42 -9.05 17.17
C GLN A 95 16.26 -7.92 17.73
N GLN A 96 15.74 -6.69 17.66
CA GLN A 96 16.27 -5.62 18.49
C GLN A 96 16.06 -6.15 19.88
N GLN A 97 17.17 -6.59 20.46
CA GLN A 97 17.26 -7.12 21.80
C GLN A 97 16.43 -6.17 22.67
N GLN A 98 15.27 -6.67 23.10
CA GLN A 98 14.59 -6.14 24.25
C GLN A 98 15.65 -6.19 25.35
N GLN A 99 16.27 -5.04 25.64
CA GLN A 99 16.95 -4.86 26.90
C GLN A 99 15.88 -5.08 27.97
N PRO A 100 16.00 -6.07 28.88
CA PRO A 100 15.21 -6.06 30.08
C PRO A 100 15.80 -4.97 30.98
N SER A 101 15.32 -3.74 30.81
CA SER A 101 15.43 -2.71 31.86
C SER A 101 14.24 -2.88 32.79
N GLU A 102 14.23 -3.96 33.56
CA GLU A 102 13.29 -4.16 34.66
C GLU A 102 14.06 -4.70 35.87
N GLU A 103 14.90 -3.85 36.46
CA GLU A 103 15.32 -4.01 37.85
C GLU A 103 14.27 -3.30 38.72
N ALA A 104 13.68 -4.07 39.64
CA ALA A 104 12.38 -3.85 40.28
C ALA A 104 12.32 -2.66 41.26
N PRO A 105 11.13 -2.04 41.45
CA PRO A 105 10.82 -1.21 42.61
C PRO A 105 10.51 -2.07 43.87
N PRO A 106 10.43 -1.45 45.06
CA PRO A 106 11.07 -1.91 46.29
C PRO A 106 10.27 -2.95 47.10
N ALA A 107 10.98 -3.75 47.90
CA ALA A 107 10.36 -4.57 48.94
C ALA A 107 10.02 -3.71 50.19
N PRO A 108 8.78 -3.80 50.73
CA PRO A 108 8.42 -3.17 51.99
C PRO A 108 8.57 -4.12 53.19
N ALA A 109 9.16 -3.57 54.27
CA ALA A 109 8.94 -3.82 55.72
C ALA A 109 9.22 -5.25 56.26
N PRO A 110 9.30 -5.50 57.60
CA PRO A 110 8.64 -4.84 58.73
C PRO A 110 9.42 -3.72 59.43
#